data_AF-T1CTL7-F1
#
_entry.id   AF-T1CTL7-F1
#
_cell.length_a   1.000
_cell.length_b   1.000
_cell.length_c   1.000
_cell.angle_alpha   90.00
_cell.angle_beta   90.00
_cell.angle_gamma   90.00
#
_symmetry.space_group_name_H-M   'P 1'
#
loop_
_entity.id
_entity.type
_entity.pdbx_description
1 polymer ?
#
loop_
_entity_poly.entity_id
_entity_poly.type
_entity_poly.pdbx_seq_one_letter_code
_entity_poly.pdbx_strand_id
1 'polypeptide(L)'
;GLMPNPKVGTVSNDVTGAVKNAKAGQVQYRTDKAGLVHCSIGRASFTVEALQENLQALLGALNRARPATAKGIYLRKISVSSTMGGGIRIDGSTVSV
;
A
#
# COMPACT_ATOMS: atom_id res chain seq x y z
N GLY A 1 -10.98 6.34 -8.11
CA GLY A 1 -12.11 7.24 -7.84
C GLY A 1 -12.31 7.37 -6.35
N LEU A 2 -12.66 8.56 -5.87
CA LEU A 2 -12.90 8.90 -4.45
C LEU A 2 -14.22 8.37 -3.88
N MET A 3 -14.85 7.41 -4.57
CA MET A 3 -16.14 6.88 -4.16
C MET A 3 -15.99 6.12 -2.83
N PRO A 4 -16.83 6.40 -1.81
CA PRO A 4 -16.81 5.68 -0.55
C PRO A 4 -17.01 4.18 -0.78
N ASN A 5 -16.18 3.36 -0.15
CA ASN A 5 -16.17 1.92 -0.33
C ASN A 5 -16.22 1.21 1.04
N PRO A 6 -17.14 0.25 1.24
CA PRO A 6 -17.23 -0.54 2.47
C PRO A 6 -15.96 -1.35 2.76
N LYS A 7 -15.25 -1.83 1.73
CA LYS A 7 -14.05 -2.66 1.90
C LYS A 7 -12.87 -1.92 2.53
N VAL A 8 -12.85 -0.60 2.44
CA VAL A 8 -11.81 0.26 3.00
C VAL A 8 -12.27 0.94 4.30
N GLY A 9 -13.43 0.55 4.84
CA GLY A 9 -13.96 1.06 6.10
C GLY A 9 -14.53 2.48 6.04
N THR A 10 -14.52 3.13 4.86
CA THR A 10 -15.12 4.47 4.66
C THR A 10 -16.65 4.47 4.71
N VAL A 11 -17.27 3.29 4.61
CA VAL A 11 -18.69 3.08 4.88
C VAL A 11 -18.76 2.13 6.08
N SER A 12 -18.81 2.70 7.28
CA SER A 12 -18.82 1.98 8.55
C SER A 12 -19.74 2.68 9.55
N ASN A 13 -20.24 1.93 10.54
CA ASN A 13 -21.04 2.47 11.64
C ASN A 13 -20.20 3.33 12.60
N ASP A 14 -18.87 3.14 12.65
CA ASP A 14 -17.95 4.00 13.39
C ASP A 14 -17.44 5.16 12.52
N VAL A 15 -18.19 6.26 12.54
CA VAL A 15 -17.85 7.50 11.83
C VAL A 15 -16.62 8.17 12.44
N THR A 16 -16.44 8.07 13.76
CA THR A 16 -15.37 8.79 14.46
C THR A 16 -13.98 8.22 14.13
N GLY A 17 -13.85 6.89 14.11
CA GLY A 17 -12.63 6.21 13.68
C GLY A 17 -12.33 6.46 12.20
N ALA A 18 -13.35 6.39 11.34
CA ALA A 18 -13.19 6.64 9.90
C ALA A 18 -12.68 8.06 9.61
N VAL A 19 -13.21 9.09 10.29
CA VAL A 19 -12.75 10.47 10.12
C VAL A 19 -11.31 10.67 10.63
N LYS A 20 -10.95 10.08 11.77
CA LYS A 20 -9.58 10.15 12.30
C LYS A 20 -8.57 9.50 11.34
N ASN A 21 -8.88 8.31 10.83
CA ASN A 21 -8.02 7.60 9.91
C ASN A 21 -7.88 8.32 8.56
N ALA A 22 -8.98 8.88 8.04
CA ALA A 22 -8.93 9.70 6.83
C ALA A 22 -8.07 10.96 7.02
N LYS A 23 -8.19 11.65 8.17
CA LYS A 23 -7.35 12.82 8.50
C LYS A 23 -5.88 12.47 8.71
N ALA A 24 -5.59 11.27 9.22
CA ALA A 24 -4.23 10.76 9.39
C ALA A 24 -3.54 10.43 8.05
N GLY A 25 -4.21 10.61 6.91
CA GLY A 25 -3.62 10.39 5.58
C GLY A 25 -3.66 8.93 5.14
N GLN A 26 -4.66 8.16 5.58
CA GLN A 26 -4.83 6.76 5.17
C GLN A 26 -4.82 6.62 3.65
N VAL A 27 -3.85 5.84 3.14
CA VAL A 27 -3.74 5.52 1.72
C VAL A 27 -4.51 4.24 1.42
N GLN A 28 -5.31 4.28 0.37
CA GLN A 28 -6.06 3.13 -0.11
C GLN A 28 -5.36 2.50 -1.30
N TYR A 29 -5.21 1.18 -1.27
CA TYR A 29 -4.72 0.40 -2.41
C TYR A 29 -5.84 -0.50 -2.94
N ARG A 30 -5.85 -0.69 -4.26
CA ARG A 30 -6.75 -1.61 -4.94
C ARG A 30 -5.94 -2.46 -5.89
N THR A 31 -6.34 -3.73 -6.03
CA THR A 31 -5.81 -4.62 -7.06
C THR A 31 -6.40 -4.25 -8.42
N ASP A 32 -5.54 -4.12 -9.41
CA ASP A 32 -5.94 -4.08 -10.81
C ASP A 32 -6.45 -5.46 -11.28
N LYS A 33 -7.11 -5.51 -12.44
CA LYS A 33 -7.59 -6.74 -13.08
C LYS A 33 -6.45 -7.72 -13.38
N ALA A 34 -5.23 -7.21 -13.60
CA ALA A 34 -4.02 -8.00 -13.75
C ALA A 34 -3.44 -8.56 -12.42
N GLY A 35 -4.07 -8.27 -11.27
CA GLY A 35 -3.59 -8.71 -9.96
C GLY A 35 -2.41 -7.88 -9.41
N LEU A 36 -2.12 -6.73 -10.02
CA LEU A 36 -1.10 -5.79 -9.56
C LEU A 36 -1.68 -4.81 -8.54
N VAL A 37 -0.90 -4.49 -7.51
CA VAL A 37 -1.28 -3.48 -6.51
C VAL A 37 -0.49 -2.20 -6.79
N HIS A 38 -1.21 -1.12 -7.05
CA HIS A 38 -0.63 0.21 -7.19
C HIS A 38 -0.97 1.05 -5.96
N CYS A 39 0.04 1.64 -5.33
CA CYS A 39 -0.13 2.47 -4.15
C CYS A 39 0.96 3.54 -4.10
N SER A 40 0.59 4.76 -3.76
CA SER A 40 1.53 5.85 -3.52
C SER A 40 2.01 5.81 -2.08
N ILE A 41 3.31 5.58 -1.87
CA ILE A 41 3.93 5.55 -0.53
C ILE A 41 4.27 6.93 0.04
N GLY A 42 4.18 8.00 -0.76
CA GLY A 42 4.51 9.35 -0.33
C GLY A 42 4.80 10.30 -1.48
N ARG A 43 5.46 11.41 -1.16
CA ARG A 43 5.97 12.41 -2.12
C ARG A 43 7.49 12.48 -2.06
N ALA A 44 8.10 12.98 -3.12
CA ALA A 44 9.55 13.19 -3.19
C ALA A 44 10.09 14.18 -2.14
N SER A 45 9.21 15.00 -1.55
CA SER A 45 9.56 15.95 -0.48
C SER A 45 9.64 15.31 0.91
N PHE A 46 9.36 14.00 1.05
CA PHE A 46 9.46 13.31 2.34
C PHE A 46 10.91 12.90 2.61
N THR A 47 11.25 12.71 3.89
CA THR A 47 12.55 12.16 4.27
C THR A 47 12.65 10.71 3.82
N VAL A 48 13.88 10.24 3.60
CA VAL A 48 14.15 8.85 3.15
C VAL A 48 13.63 7.85 4.18
N GLU A 49 13.79 8.16 5.47
CA GLU A 49 13.31 7.33 6.59
C GLU A 49 11.79 7.15 6.55
N ALA A 50 11.03 8.24 6.36
CA ALA A 50 9.57 8.19 6.28
C ALA A 50 9.10 7.37 5.05
N LEU A 51 9.80 7.48 3.92
CA LEU A 51 9.49 6.69 2.73
C LEU A 51 9.77 5.19 2.96
N GLN A 52 10.84 4.86 3.68
CA GLN A 52 11.18 3.48 4.04
C GLN A 52 10.14 2.89 5.02
N GLU A 53 9.75 3.64 6.04
CA GLU A 53 8.72 3.21 7.01
C GLU A 53 7.38 2.96 6.32
N ASN A 54 6.94 3.87 5.43
CA ASN A 54 5.71 3.71 4.67
C ASN A 54 5.74 2.46 3.77
N LEU A 55 6.91 2.18 3.17
CA LEU A 55 7.09 1.01 2.32
C LEU A 55 7.04 -0.28 3.16
N GLN A 56 7.69 -0.33 4.32
CA GLN A 56 7.62 -1.47 5.24
C GLN A 56 6.19 -1.71 5.76
N ALA A 57 5.48 -0.64 6.15
CA ALA A 57 4.09 -0.71 6.58
C ALA A 57 3.18 -1.29 5.49
N LEU A 58 3.39 -0.89 4.23
CA LEU A 58 2.65 -1.41 3.09
C LEU A 58 2.92 -2.90 2.86
N LEU A 59 4.18 -3.33 2.89
CA LEU A 59 4.54 -4.74 2.71
C LEU A 59 3.99 -5.61 3.85
N GLY A 60 4.06 -5.12 5.09
CA GLY A 60 3.45 -5.78 6.25
C GLY A 60 1.93 -5.93 6.11
N ALA A 61 1.24 -4.89 5.65
CA ALA A 61 -0.19 -4.94 5.39
C ALA A 61 -0.55 -5.93 4.27
N LEU A 62 0.24 -5.97 3.18
CA LEU A 62 0.02 -6.92 2.09
C LEU A 62 0.22 -8.37 2.53
N ASN A 63 1.25 -8.65 3.32
CA ASN A 63 1.49 -9.99 3.86
C ASN A 63 0.35 -10.47 4.76
N ARG A 64 -0.23 -9.58 5.57
CA ARG A 64 -1.43 -9.89 6.38
C ARG A 64 -2.68 -10.09 5.52
N ALA A 65 -2.79 -9.36 4.40
CA ALA A 65 -3.88 -9.49 3.45
C ALA A 65 -3.77 -10.72 2.54
N ARG A 66 -2.72 -11.55 2.69
CA ARG A 66 -2.52 -12.77 1.90
C ARG A 66 -3.70 -13.73 2.10
N PRO A 67 -4.45 -14.10 1.05
CA PRO A 67 -5.50 -15.08 1.18
C PRO A 67 -4.91 -16.49 1.38
N ALA A 68 -5.56 -17.32 2.19
CA ALA A 68 -5.11 -18.67 2.51
C ALA A 68 -4.99 -19.59 1.28
N THR A 69 -5.68 -19.27 0.18
CA THR A 69 -5.63 -19.99 -1.09
C THR A 69 -4.42 -19.64 -1.96
N ALA A 70 -3.66 -18.58 -1.63
CA ALA A 70 -2.50 -18.16 -2.41
C ALA A 70 -1.30 -19.10 -2.18
N LYS A 71 -1.01 -19.94 -3.18
CA LYS A 71 0.14 -20.85 -3.19
C LYS A 71 1.42 -20.16 -3.69
N GLY A 72 2.56 -20.52 -3.10
CA GLY A 72 3.88 -20.05 -3.53
C GLY A 72 4.26 -18.65 -3.01
N ILE A 73 5.15 -17.97 -3.74
CA ILE A 73 5.66 -16.63 -3.41
C ILE A 73 4.56 -15.59 -3.69
N TYR A 74 4.09 -14.94 -2.63
CA TYR A 74 3.01 -13.95 -2.70
C TYR A 74 3.46 -12.63 -3.34
N LEU A 75 4.63 -12.12 -2.95
CA LEU A 75 5.23 -10.90 -3.50
C LEU A 75 6.32 -11.26 -4.53
N ARG A 76 6.01 -11.14 -5.82
CA ARG A 76 6.93 -11.56 -6.89
C ARG A 76 7.93 -10.48 -7.32
N LYS A 77 7.46 -9.25 -7.44
CA LYS A 77 8.25 -8.11 -7.89
C LYS A 77 7.80 -6.86 -7.14
N ILE A 78 8.77 -6.09 -6.68
CA ILE A 78 8.55 -4.79 -6.05
C ILE A 78 9.32 -3.78 -6.90
N SER A 79 8.62 -2.74 -7.36
CA SER A 79 9.21 -1.68 -8.17
C SER A 79 8.72 -0.35 -7.63
N VAL A 80 9.66 0.58 -7.39
CA VAL A 80 9.35 1.94 -6.99
C VAL A 80 9.63 2.85 -8.17
N SER A 81 8.67 3.71 -8.48
CA SER A 81 8.74 4.68 -9.56
C SER A 81 8.22 6.01 -9.05
N SER A 82 8.80 7.10 -9.53
CA SER A 82 8.18 8.41 -9.42
C SER A 82 7.15 8.60 -10.56
N THR A 83 6.29 9.62 -10.44
CA THR A 83 5.20 9.88 -11.39
C THR A 83 5.70 10.10 -12.82
N MET A 84 6.88 10.72 -12.97
CA MET A 84 7.47 11.08 -14.26
C MET A 84 8.88 10.48 -14.46
N GLY A 85 9.29 9.52 -13.63
CA GLY A 85 10.62 8.91 -13.69
C GLY A 85 10.58 7.43 -14.01
N GLY A 86 11.77 6.86 -14.23
CA GLY A 86 11.94 5.42 -14.44
C GLY A 86 11.64 4.61 -13.17
N GLY A 87 11.10 3.40 -13.37
CA GLY A 87 10.87 2.46 -12.28
C GLY A 87 12.14 1.68 -11.94
N ILE A 88 12.55 1.72 -10.68
CA ILE A 88 13.67 0.93 -10.16
C ILE A 88 13.11 -0.30 -9.45
N ARG A 89 13.66 -1.47 -9.81
CA ARG A 89 13.31 -2.72 -9.13
C ARG A 89 14.06 -2.81 -7.82
N ILE A 90 13.33 -3.10 -6.76
CA ILE A 90 13.89 -3.30 -5.42
C ILE A 90 13.94 -4.79 -5.15
N ASP A 91 15.00 -5.23 -4.47
CA ASP A 91 15.08 -6.60 -3.98
C ASP A 91 14.15 -6.78 -2.77
N GLY A 92 13.31 -7.81 -2.80
CA GLY A 92 12.43 -8.16 -1.69
C GLY A 92 13.18 -8.72 -0.49
N SER A 93 14.44 -9.15 -0.66
CA SER A 93 15.26 -9.70 0.43
C SER A 93 15.77 -8.63 1.40
N THR A 94 16.07 -7.42 0.90
CA THR A 94 16.66 -6.33 1.70
C THR A 94 15.63 -5.51 2.46
N VAL A 95 14.34 -5.68 2.15
CA VAL A 95 13.22 -4.97 2.79
C VAL A 95 12.42 -5.92 3.68
N SER A 96 13.12 -6.78 4.41
CA SER A 96 12.49 -7.72 5.34
C SER A 96 11.88 -6.98 6.53
N VAL A 97 10.58 -7.19 6.72
CA VAL A 97 9.89 -7.16 8.02
C VAL A 97 10.02 -8.55 8.63
#